data_AF-A0A2D0JTU6-F1
#
_entry.id   AF-A0A2D0JTU6-F1
#
_cell.length_a   1.000
_cell.length_b   1.000
_cell.length_c   1.000
_cell.angle_alpha   90.00
_cell.angle_beta   90.00
_cell.angle_gamma   90.00
#
_symmetry.space_group_name_H-M   'P 1'
#
loop_
_entity.id
_entity.type
_entity.pdbx_description
1 polymer ?
#
loop_
_entity_poly.entity_id
_entity_poly.type
_entity_poly.pdbx_seq_one_letter_code
_entity_poly.pdbx_strand_id
1 'polypeptide(L)'
;MGGLNPYGYVHNPLSWVDPFGLAPCPTLPNGQTVAEFEKSLFRLPVQERVPVVREMAESVSKENNWKRAKNIEKLNKGRIIYQDDKYYYSVDTQHGRFEKVAQKRGNHLGEVDMKLNDIPNSIDKSGGHDLKVK
;
A
#
# COMPACT_ATOMS: atom_id res chain seq x y z
N MET A 1 -14.87 -42.66 -4.70
CA MET A 1 -14.05 -41.54 -5.20
C MET A 1 -14.92 -40.68 -6.11
N GLY A 2 -15.13 -39.43 -5.71
CA GLY A 2 -16.09 -38.48 -6.29
C GLY A 2 -16.68 -37.65 -5.13
N GLY A 3 -16.74 -36.32 -5.14
CA GLY A 3 -16.47 -35.38 -6.22
C GLY A 3 -16.02 -34.01 -5.71
N LEU A 4 -15.72 -33.14 -6.67
CA LEU A 4 -15.47 -31.72 -6.48
C LEU A 4 -16.67 -31.08 -5.74
N ASN A 5 -16.41 -30.48 -4.58
CA ASN A 5 -17.40 -29.65 -3.89
C ASN A 5 -17.47 -28.28 -4.59
N PRO A 6 -18.58 -27.92 -5.26
CA PRO A 6 -18.74 -26.64 -5.92
C PRO A 6 -19.45 -25.68 -4.96
N TYR A 7 -18.83 -25.37 -3.82
CA TYR A 7 -19.34 -24.27 -2.98
C TYR A 7 -18.82 -22.96 -3.55
N GLY A 8 -19.46 -22.52 -4.63
CA GLY A 8 -19.45 -21.12 -5.03
C GLY A 8 -20.11 -20.32 -3.92
N TYR A 9 -19.31 -19.53 -3.18
CA TYR A 9 -19.83 -18.61 -2.18
C TYR A 9 -20.65 -17.54 -2.89
N VAL A 10 -21.96 -17.78 -2.97
CA VAL A 10 -22.98 -16.80 -3.34
C VAL A 10 -22.90 -15.65 -2.35
N HIS A 11 -22.75 -14.43 -2.85
CA HIS A 11 -22.76 -13.22 -2.04
C HIS A 11 -24.20 -12.98 -1.57
N ASN A 12 -24.50 -13.33 -0.32
CA ASN A 12 -25.79 -12.98 0.29
C ASN A 12 -25.72 -11.50 0.75
N PRO A 13 -26.59 -10.59 0.25
CA PRO A 13 -26.52 -9.16 0.55
C PRO A 13 -27.10 -8.76 1.93
N LEU A 14 -27.45 -9.72 2.79
CA LEU A 14 -27.93 -9.44 4.15
C LEU A 14 -26.76 -9.58 5.13
N SER A 15 -26.27 -8.43 5.61
CA SER A 15 -25.13 -8.26 6.51
C SER A 15 -25.31 -9.02 7.83
N TRP A 16 -24.70 -10.20 7.93
CA TRP A 16 -24.43 -10.87 9.19
C TRP A 16 -23.21 -10.22 9.85
N VAL A 17 -23.36 -9.73 11.07
CA VAL A 17 -22.23 -9.27 11.91
C VAL A 17 -21.54 -10.53 12.44
N ASP A 18 -20.31 -10.80 11.99
CA ASP A 18 -19.54 -11.97 12.38
C ASP A 18 -18.97 -11.83 13.81
N PRO A 19 -19.46 -12.61 14.80
CA PRO A 19 -19.01 -12.51 16.19
C PRO A 19 -17.60 -13.06 16.42
N PHE A 20 -17.05 -13.82 15.47
CA PHE A 20 -15.73 -14.46 15.59
C PHE A 20 -14.64 -13.75 14.77
N GLY A 21 -14.99 -12.76 13.93
CA GLY A 21 -14.03 -12.04 13.10
C GLY A 21 -13.31 -12.93 12.09
N LEU A 22 -13.95 -14.01 11.64
CA LEU A 22 -13.47 -14.93 10.61
C LEU A 22 -13.78 -14.43 9.18
N ALA A 23 -14.56 -13.36 9.05
CA ALA A 23 -14.69 -12.61 7.81
C ALA A 23 -13.27 -12.28 7.29
N PRO A 24 -12.98 -12.52 6.00
CA PRO A 24 -11.67 -12.23 5.45
C PRO A 24 -11.40 -10.73 5.58
N CYS A 25 -10.59 -10.36 6.58
CA CYS A 25 -9.96 -9.04 6.63
C CYS A 25 -9.27 -8.85 5.27
N PRO A 26 -9.38 -7.68 4.63
CA PRO A 26 -8.76 -7.45 3.33
C PRO A 26 -7.26 -7.75 3.44
N THR A 27 -6.85 -8.87 2.85
CA THR A 27 -5.46 -9.35 2.92
C THR A 27 -4.64 -8.66 1.84
N LEU A 28 -3.36 -8.52 2.12
CA LEU A 28 -2.36 -8.13 1.13
C LEU A 28 -2.15 -9.25 0.09
N PRO A 29 -1.49 -8.95 -1.04
CA PRO A 29 -1.19 -9.94 -2.08
C PRO A 29 -0.50 -11.22 -1.57
N ASN A 30 0.20 -11.14 -0.43
CA ASN A 30 0.86 -12.28 0.20
C ASN A 30 -0.03 -13.06 1.20
N GLY A 31 -1.32 -12.72 1.32
CA GLY A 31 -2.28 -13.35 2.22
C GLY A 31 -2.22 -12.88 3.68
N GLN A 32 -1.31 -11.97 4.04
CA GLN A 32 -1.21 -11.42 5.39
C GLN A 32 -2.11 -10.19 5.58
N THR A 33 -2.43 -9.85 6.82
CA THR A 33 -3.04 -8.55 7.14
C THR A 33 -2.00 -7.43 7.10
N VAL A 34 -2.46 -6.19 6.90
CA VAL A 34 -1.60 -4.99 6.95
C VAL A 34 -0.82 -4.91 8.27
N ALA A 35 -1.49 -5.16 9.40
CA ALA A 35 -0.87 -5.08 10.72
C ALA A 35 0.25 -6.11 10.91
N GLU A 36 0.07 -7.34 10.42
CA GLU A 36 1.10 -8.37 10.46
C GLU A 36 2.30 -8.01 9.59
N PHE A 37 2.04 -7.47 8.40
CA PHE A 37 3.08 -6.99 7.50
C PHE A 37 3.91 -5.88 8.14
N GLU A 38 3.29 -4.81 8.64
CA GLU A 38 4.00 -3.69 9.29
C GLU A 38 4.83 -4.17 10.50
N LYS A 39 4.26 -5.06 11.32
CA LYS A 39 4.96 -5.64 12.48
C LYS A 39 6.15 -6.49 12.07
N SER A 40 6.07 -7.18 10.92
CA SER A 40 7.18 -7.98 10.40
C SER A 40 8.37 -7.10 9.99
N LEU A 41 8.11 -5.93 9.41
CA LEU A 41 9.15 -5.03 8.91
C LEU A 41 10.03 -4.45 10.02
N PHE A 42 9.45 -4.12 11.18
CA PHE A 42 10.21 -3.56 12.31
C PHE A 42 11.33 -4.50 12.81
N ARG A 43 11.17 -5.81 12.62
CA ARG A 43 12.12 -6.83 13.08
C ARG A 43 13.24 -7.11 12.09
N LEU A 44 13.08 -6.70 10.83
CA LEU A 44 14.02 -7.00 9.77
C LEU A 44 15.15 -5.97 9.70
N PRO A 45 16.39 -6.39 9.40
CA PRO A 45 17.46 -5.45 9.08
C PRO A 45 17.13 -4.70 7.78
N VAL A 46 17.65 -3.48 7.63
CA VAL A 46 17.34 -2.59 6.49
C VAL A 46 17.54 -3.26 5.13
N GLN A 47 18.59 -4.07 5.00
CA GLN A 47 18.93 -4.78 3.76
C GLN A 47 17.87 -5.80 3.33
N GLU A 48 17.16 -6.41 4.29
CA GLU A 48 16.07 -7.35 4.05
C GLU A 48 14.71 -6.65 3.98
N ARG A 49 14.51 -5.62 4.81
CA ARG A 49 13.26 -4.86 4.86
C ARG A 49 12.95 -4.14 3.54
N VAL A 50 13.96 -3.46 2.98
CA VAL A 50 13.79 -2.65 1.78
C VAL A 50 13.30 -3.45 0.55
N PRO A 51 13.88 -4.60 0.18
CA PRO A 51 13.37 -5.40 -0.95
C PRO A 51 11.97 -5.95 -0.68
N VAL A 52 11.66 -6.40 0.53
CA VAL A 52 10.31 -6.89 0.90
C VAL A 52 9.24 -5.81 0.68
N VAL A 53 9.49 -4.59 1.14
CA VAL A 53 8.57 -3.47 0.92
C VAL A 53 8.44 -3.14 -0.56
N ARG A 54 9.53 -3.19 -1.33
CA ARG A 54 9.52 -2.91 -2.76
C ARG A 54 8.70 -3.90 -3.56
N GLU A 55 8.83 -5.19 -3.27
CA GLU A 55 8.05 -6.25 -3.90
C GLU A 55 6.56 -6.11 -3.58
N MET A 56 6.22 -5.87 -2.31
CA MET A 56 4.84 -5.62 -1.90
C MET A 56 4.26 -4.40 -2.60
N ALA A 57 4.98 -3.27 -2.59
CA ALA A 57 4.56 -2.05 -3.25
C ALA A 57 4.35 -2.26 -4.76
N GLU A 58 5.21 -3.06 -5.41
CA GLU A 58 5.05 -3.40 -6.81
C GLU A 58 3.79 -4.23 -7.07
N SER A 59 3.50 -5.25 -6.24
CA SER A 59 2.25 -6.02 -6.34
C SER A 59 1.02 -5.15 -6.17
N VAL A 60 0.99 -4.28 -5.15
CA VAL A 60 -0.11 -3.33 -4.93
C VAL A 60 -0.24 -2.37 -6.11
N SER A 61 0.87 -1.88 -6.67
CA SER A 61 0.84 -1.01 -7.84
C SER A 61 0.22 -1.70 -9.06
N LYS A 62 0.54 -3.00 -9.27
CA LYS A 62 -0.01 -3.79 -10.39
C LYS A 62 -1.50 -4.04 -10.22
N GLU A 63 -1.95 -4.41 -9.02
CA GLU A 63 -3.36 -4.60 -8.72
C GLU A 63 -4.20 -3.33 -8.96
N ASN A 64 -3.62 -2.16 -8.69
CA ASN A 64 -4.29 -0.88 -8.84
C ASN A 64 -4.02 -0.19 -10.20
N ASN A 65 -3.36 -0.86 -11.15
CA ASN A 65 -2.98 -0.31 -12.46
C ASN A 65 -2.13 0.97 -12.38
N TRP A 66 -1.36 1.14 -11.30
CA TRP A 66 -0.46 2.27 -11.13
C TRP A 66 0.78 2.11 -12.00
N LYS A 67 1.33 3.24 -12.44
CA LYS A 67 2.54 3.28 -13.29
C LYS A 67 3.71 3.84 -12.50
N ARG A 68 4.92 3.38 -12.82
CA ARG A 68 6.15 3.93 -12.21
C ARG A 68 6.45 5.32 -12.80
N ALA A 69 6.50 6.34 -11.96
CA ALA A 69 6.68 7.74 -12.34
C ALA A 69 8.16 8.10 -12.51
N LYS A 70 8.84 7.49 -13.50
CA LYS A 70 10.31 7.65 -13.70
C LYS A 70 10.74 9.11 -13.91
N ASN A 71 9.88 9.95 -14.48
CA ASN A 71 10.12 11.38 -14.63
C ASN A 71 10.21 12.08 -13.27
N ILE A 72 9.37 11.71 -12.31
CA ILE A 72 9.35 12.27 -10.96
C ILE A 72 10.47 11.66 -10.09
N GLU A 73 10.76 10.36 -10.24
CA GLU A 73 11.89 9.71 -9.55
C GLU A 73 13.24 10.36 -9.91
N LYS A 74 13.42 10.82 -11.16
CA LYS A 74 14.63 11.55 -11.58
C LYS A 74 14.82 12.86 -10.82
N LEU A 75 13.73 13.55 -10.47
CA LEU A 75 13.75 14.79 -9.69
C LEU A 75 13.94 14.52 -8.19
N ASN A 76 13.55 13.33 -7.74
CA ASN A 76 13.53 12.91 -6.34
C ASN A 76 14.41 11.66 -6.13
N LYS A 77 15.72 11.84 -6.30
CA LYS A 77 16.70 10.74 -6.28
C LYS A 77 16.56 9.88 -5.02
N GLY A 78 16.54 8.56 -5.21
CA GLY A 78 16.47 7.58 -4.13
C GLY A 78 15.05 7.16 -3.72
N ARG A 79 14.01 7.84 -4.21
CA ARG A 79 12.61 7.47 -3.97
C ARG A 79 12.09 6.57 -5.09
N ILE A 80 11.23 5.62 -4.74
CA ILE A 80 10.42 4.86 -5.69
C ILE A 80 9.03 5.48 -5.67
N ILE A 81 8.54 5.87 -6.84
CA ILE A 81 7.31 6.64 -6.95
C ILE A 81 6.41 6.00 -8.00
N TYR A 82 5.21 5.63 -7.56
CA TYR A 82 4.13 5.21 -8.42
C TYR A 82 3.15 6.37 -8.63
N GLN A 83 2.35 6.30 -9.69
CA GLN A 83 1.33 7.28 -10.00
C GLN A 83 0.05 6.61 -10.47
N ASP A 84 -1.07 7.17 -10.07
CA ASP A 84 -2.38 6.98 -10.70
C ASP A 84 -2.74 8.23 -11.51
N ASP A 85 -4.04 8.45 -11.75
CA ASP A 85 -4.53 9.62 -12.49
C ASP A 85 -4.54 10.92 -11.66
N LYS A 86 -4.37 10.85 -10.33
CA LYS A 86 -4.61 11.96 -9.40
C LYS A 86 -3.45 12.26 -8.43
N TYR A 87 -2.73 11.23 -8.01
CA TYR A 87 -1.76 11.24 -6.92
C TYR A 87 -0.44 10.56 -7.33
N TYR A 88 0.62 10.96 -6.64
CA TYR A 88 1.87 10.23 -6.57
C TYR A 88 1.90 9.44 -5.25
N TYR A 89 2.52 8.27 -5.29
CA TYR A 89 2.69 7.39 -4.15
C TYR A 89 4.17 7.06 -4.01
N SER A 90 4.82 7.69 -3.05
CA SER A 90 6.23 7.44 -2.69
C SER A 90 6.30 6.26 -1.73
N VAL A 91 7.16 5.28 -1.99
CA VAL A 91 7.27 4.07 -1.15
C VAL A 91 8.10 4.37 0.10
N ASP A 92 7.46 4.27 1.27
CA ASP A 92 8.15 4.30 2.55
C ASP A 92 8.60 2.89 2.96
N THR A 93 9.92 2.69 2.89
CA THR A 93 10.57 1.41 3.21
C THR A 93 10.78 1.17 4.70
N GLN A 94 10.51 2.16 5.55
CA GLN A 94 10.62 2.02 7.00
C GLN A 94 9.35 1.39 7.59
N HIS A 95 8.19 1.97 7.27
CA HIS A 95 6.91 1.51 7.77
C HIS A 95 6.21 0.53 6.81
N GLY A 96 6.66 0.43 5.56
CA GLY A 96 5.99 -0.38 4.55
C GLY A 96 4.66 0.23 4.12
N ARG A 97 4.67 1.55 3.87
CA ARG A 97 3.49 2.35 3.51
C ARG A 97 3.76 3.15 2.25
N PHE A 98 2.74 3.83 1.76
CA PHE A 98 2.90 4.83 0.71
C PHE A 98 2.65 6.23 1.27
N GLU A 99 3.56 7.16 0.96
CA GLU A 99 3.32 8.58 1.12
C GLU A 99 2.51 9.07 -0.08
N LYS A 100 1.27 9.49 0.17
CA LYS A 100 0.36 10.01 -0.84
C LYS A 100 0.64 11.48 -1.06
N VAL A 101 0.85 11.86 -2.31
CA VAL A 101 1.33 13.20 -2.69
C VAL A 101 0.49 13.75 -3.84
N ALA A 102 0.17 15.04 -3.81
CA ALA A 102 -0.60 15.68 -4.87
C ALA A 102 0.23 15.87 -6.16
N GLN A 103 -0.26 15.42 -7.31
CA GLN A 103 0.50 15.56 -8.57
C GLN A 103 0.74 17.00 -9.01
N LYS A 104 -0.22 17.90 -8.74
CA LYS A 104 -0.15 19.30 -9.22
C LYS A 104 0.90 20.13 -8.51
N ARG A 105 1.04 19.93 -7.19
CA ARG A 105 1.86 20.78 -6.31
C ARG A 105 3.02 20.03 -5.68
N GLY A 106 3.00 18.70 -5.68
CA GLY A 106 4.01 17.90 -5.01
C GLY A 106 3.86 17.84 -3.49
N ASN A 107 2.79 18.42 -2.92
CA ASN A 107 2.62 18.45 -1.47
C ASN A 107 2.15 17.09 -0.93
N HIS A 108 2.72 16.69 0.19
CA HIS A 108 2.33 15.52 0.94
C HIS A 108 0.90 15.65 1.47
N LEU A 109 0.12 14.59 1.35
CA LEU A 109 -1.30 14.53 1.74
C LEU A 109 -1.57 13.53 2.86
N GLY A 110 -0.56 12.78 3.29
CA GLY A 110 -0.67 11.74 4.31
C GLY A 110 -0.10 10.41 3.83
N GLU A 111 -0.06 9.46 4.73
CA GLU A 111 0.34 8.08 4.47
C GLU A 111 -0.90 7.21 4.22
N VAL A 112 -0.76 6.22 3.35
CA VAL A 112 -1.69 5.12 3.19
C VAL A 112 -0.98 3.79 3.38
N ASP A 113 -1.66 2.82 3.96
CA ASP A 113 -1.12 1.47 4.08
C ASP A 113 -1.06 0.74 2.72
N MET A 114 -0.53 -0.48 2.71
CA MET A 114 -0.42 -1.30 1.50
C MET A 114 -1.79 -1.75 0.93
N LYS A 115 -2.89 -1.47 1.63
CA LYS A 115 -4.26 -1.67 1.16
C LYS A 115 -4.98 -0.35 0.82
N LEU A 116 -4.24 0.75 0.83
CA LEU A 116 -4.71 2.10 0.50
C LEU A 116 -5.67 2.71 1.55
N ASN A 117 -5.67 2.20 2.78
CA ASN A 117 -6.38 2.87 3.87
C ASN A 117 -5.54 4.04 4.37
N ASP A 118 -6.17 5.21 4.56
CA ASP A 118 -5.49 6.39 5.07
C ASP A 118 -5.05 6.19 6.53
N ILE A 119 -3.81 6.56 6.83
CA ILE A 119 -3.29 6.59 8.20
C ILE A 119 -3.68 7.93 8.84
N PRO A 120 -4.43 7.93 9.96
CA PRO A 120 -4.85 9.18 10.60
C PRO A 120 -3.65 9.96 11.13
N ASN A 121 -3.71 11.29 11.04
CA ASN A 121 -2.69 12.22 11.53
C ASN A 121 -1.28 12.04 10.92
N SER A 122 -1.19 11.46 9.72
CA SER A 122 0.08 11.21 9.01
C SER A 122 0.55 12.37 8.13
N ILE A 123 -0.19 13.48 8.06
CA ILE A 123 0.19 14.62 7.23
C ILE A 123 1.39 15.34 7.84
N ASP A 124 2.53 15.23 7.16
CA ASP A 124 3.70 16.07 7.44
C ASP A 124 3.41 17.55 7.11
N LYS A 125 3.47 18.41 8.14
CA LYS A 125 3.31 19.86 8.02
C LYS A 125 4.61 20.59 7.68
N SER A 126 5.76 19.91 7.79
CA SER A 126 7.07 20.48 7.52
C SER A 126 7.42 20.55 6.04
N GLY A 127 6.77 19.71 5.21
CA GLY A 127 7.03 19.60 3.77
C GLY A 127 8.26 18.75 3.44
N GLY A 128 8.88 18.07 4.41
CA GLY A 128 10.03 17.20 4.17
C GLY A 128 9.70 16.00 3.28
N HIS A 129 8.42 15.61 3.22
CA HIS A 129 7.91 14.53 2.38
C HIS A 129 7.29 15.00 1.06
N ASP A 130 7.42 16.29 0.73
CA ASP A 130 6.96 16.80 -0.55
C ASP A 130 7.83 16.29 -1.71
N LEU A 131 7.21 16.03 -2.86
CA LEU A 131 7.89 15.64 -4.09
C LEU A 131 8.11 16.85 -4.99
N LYS A 132 9.30 16.92 -5.59
CA LYS A 132 9.57 17.84 -6.69
C LYS A 132 8.88 17.34 -7.95
N VAL A 133 7.90 18.09 -8.45
CA VAL A 133 7.08 17.70 -9.61
C VAL A 133 7.43 18.45 -10.90
N LYS A 134 8.21 19.54 -10.81
CA LYS A 134 8.67 20.36 -11.93
C LYS A 134 10.06 20.90 -11.64
#